data_AF-U2QTI5-F1
#
_entry.id   AF-U2QTI5-F1
#
_cell.length_a   1.000
_cell.length_b   1.000
_cell.length_c   1.000
_cell.angle_alpha   90.00
_cell.angle_beta   90.00
_cell.angle_gamma   90.00
#
_symmetry.space_group_name_H-M   'P 1'
#
loop_
_entity.id
_entity.type
_entity.pdbx_description
1 polymer ?
#
loop_
_entity_poly.entity_id
_entity_poly.type
_entity_poly.pdbx_seq_one_letter_code
_entity_poly.pdbx_strand_id
1 'polypeptide(L)' 'MNDLVIMKNRQAVTTSLQVAETFGKNHRDVLRAIDDMKDVRNFAQMYVESDIPDSYGRSRRAY' A
#
# COMPACT_ATOMS: atom_id res chain seq x y z
N MET A 1 10.91 -4.21 10.35
CA MET A 1 11.57 -4.29 9.04
C MET A 1 11.48 -2.88 8.48
N ASN A 2 12.60 -2.17 8.35
CA ASN A 2 12.64 -0.69 8.21
C ASN A 2 12.68 -0.19 6.76
N ASP A 3 12.56 -1.08 5.78
CA ASP A 3 12.70 -0.70 4.38
C ASP A 3 11.34 -0.27 3.83
N LEU A 4 11.21 1.03 3.55
CA LEU A 4 10.02 1.60 2.90
C LEU A 4 9.75 0.95 1.55
N VAL A 5 10.77 0.38 0.90
CA VAL A 5 10.69 -0.18 -0.46
C VAL A 5 11.37 -1.55 -0.48
N ILE A 6 10.75 -2.51 -1.16
CA ILE A 6 11.29 -3.85 -1.41
C ILE A 6 11.49 -4.09 -2.91
N MET A 7 12.47 -4.93 -3.27
CA MET A 7 12.68 -5.35 -4.64
C MET A 7 11.89 -6.63 -4.92
N LYS A 8 10.89 -6.57 -5.81
CA LYS A 8 10.12 -7.72 -6.28
C LYS A 8 10.17 -7.78 -7.80
N ASN A 9 10.58 -8.92 -8.38
CA ASN A 9 10.68 -9.08 -9.84
C ASN A 9 11.51 -7.98 -10.55
N ARG A 10 12.60 -7.51 -9.92
CA ARG A 10 13.44 -6.38 -10.36
C ARG A 10 12.71 -5.01 -10.40
N GLN A 11 11.58 -4.89 -9.72
CA GLN A 11 10.87 -3.63 -9.53
C GLN A 11 10.90 -3.24 -8.05
N ALA A 12 11.11 -1.95 -7.80
CA ALA A 12 10.97 -1.36 -6.47
C ALA A 12 9.48 -1.16 -6.18
N VAL A 13 8.95 -1.90 -5.20
CA VAL A 13 7.54 -1.83 -4.79
C VAL A 13 7.43 -1.63 -3.29
N THR A 14 6.28 -1.14 -2.83
CA THR A 14 5.97 -0.98 -1.40
C THR A 14 4.51 -1.35 -1.17
N THR A 15 4.09 -1.41 0.10
CA THR A 15 2.69 -1.58 0.46
C THR A 15 2.12 -0.31 1.08
N SER A 16 0.82 -0.09 0.93
CA SER A 16 0.11 1.02 1.59
C SER A 16 0.26 0.98 3.12
N LEU A 17 0.41 -0.22 3.70
CA LEU A 17 0.66 -0.40 5.13
C LEU A 17 2.05 0.11 5.52
N GLN A 18 3.10 -0.28 4.77
CA GLN A 18 4.47 0.17 5.04
C GLN A 18 4.59 1.69 4.93
N VAL A 19 3.92 2.31 3.96
CA VAL A 19 3.83 3.77 3.83
C VAL A 19 3.16 4.39 5.07
N ALA A 20 2.03 3.85 5.50
CA ALA A 20 1.34 4.35 6.70
C ALA A 20 2.22 4.28 7.95
N GLU A 21 2.89 3.16 8.18
CA GLU A 21 3.77 2.96 9.34
C GLU A 21 5.00 3.88 9.30
N THR A 22 5.67 3.97 8.14
CA THR A 22 6.89 4.77 7.99
C THR A 22 6.62 6.27 8.20
N PHE A 23 5.48 6.77 7.73
CA PHE A 23 5.10 8.17 7.85
C PHE A 23 4.23 8.47 9.08
N GLY A 24 3.95 7.48 9.94
CA GLY A 24 3.11 7.63 11.12
C GLY A 24 1.69 8.10 10.79
N LYS A 25 1.13 7.63 9.66
CA LYS A 25 -0.22 7.97 9.18
C LYS A 25 -1.21 6.86 9.47
N ASN A 26 -2.50 7.20 9.50
CA ASN A 26 -3.54 6.19 9.56
C ASN A 26 -3.61 5.46 8.20
N HIS A 27 -3.56 4.13 8.22
CA HIS A 27 -3.64 3.31 7.01
C HIS A 27 -4.90 3.59 6.18
N ARG A 28 -6.03 3.90 6.83
CA ARG A 28 -7.28 4.28 6.15
C ARG A 28 -7.12 5.53 5.30
N ASP A 29 -6.38 6.53 5.78
CA ASP A 29 -6.18 7.78 5.06
C ASP A 29 -5.27 7.58 3.84
N VAL A 30 -4.25 6.71 3.98
CA VAL A 30 -3.39 6.30 2.86
C VAL A 30 -4.19 5.57 1.78
N LEU A 31 -5.07 4.64 2.16
CA LEU A 31 -5.94 3.95 1.20
C LEU A 31 -6.85 4.91 0.45
N ARG A 32 -7.46 5.88 1.15
CA ARG A 32 -8.30 6.90 0.53
C ARG A 32 -7.50 7.74 -0.48
N ALA A 33 -6.30 8.19 -0.12
CA ALA A 33 -5.46 8.98 -1.01
C ALA A 33 -5.06 8.18 -2.27
N ILE A 34 -4.79 6.88 -2.13
CA ILE A 34 -4.51 6.00 -3.28
C ILE A 34 -5.75 5.84 -4.16
N ASP A 35 -6.93 5.62 -3.56
CA ASP A 35 -8.19 5.52 -4.30
C ASP A 35 -8.49 6.81 -5.10
N ASP A 36 -8.26 7.99 -4.51
CA ASP A 36 -8.41 9.29 -5.20
C ASP A 36 -7.38 9.46 -6.34
N MET A 37 -6.18 8.90 -6.21
CA MET A 37 -5.13 8.95 -7.25
C MET A 37 -5.40 8.00 -8.43
N LYS A 38 -6.17 6.92 -8.22
CA LYS A 38 -6.51 5.96 -9.27
C LYS A 38 -7.36 6.54 -10.39
N ASP A 39 -8.10 7.62 -10.13
CA ASP A 39 -8.87 8.33 -11.16
C ASP A 39 -7.98 8.98 -12.23
N VAL A 40 -6.67 9.05 -12.00
CA VAL A 40 -5.70 9.48 -13.00
C VAL A 40 -5.16 8.27 -13.76
N ARG A 41 -5.55 8.16 -15.04
CA ARG A 41 -5.28 7.04 -15.96
C ARG A 41 -3.84 6.48 -15.96
N ASN A 42 -2.85 7.34 -15.69
CA ASN A 42 -1.43 6.97 -15.68
C ASN A 42 -0.98 6.28 -14.38
N PHE A 43 -1.67 6.53 -13.26
CA PHE A 43 -1.29 6.01 -11.94
C PHE A 43 -2.09 4.76 -11.56
N ALA A 44 -3.27 4.55 -12.14
CA ALA A 44 -4.10 3.37 -11.88
C ALA A 44 -3.33 2.05 -12.04
N GLN A 45 -2.43 1.96 -13.03
CA GLN A 45 -1.63 0.76 -13.31
C GLN A 45 -0.52 0.50 -12.28
N MET A 46 -0.19 1.47 -11.42
CA MET A 46 0.83 1.34 -10.38
C MET A 46 0.32 0.66 -9.11
N TYR A 47 -1.00 0.53 -8.93
CA TYR A 47 -1.62 -0.01 -7.73
C TYR A 47 -2.25 -1.37 -7.98
N VAL A 48 -1.87 -2.36 -7.17
CA VAL A 48 -2.46 -3.70 -7.21
C VAL A 48 -3.15 -3.95 -5.88
N GLU A 49 -4.47 -4.15 -5.91
CA GLU A 49 -5.22 -4.44 -4.69
C GLU A 49 -4.81 -5.79 -4.13
N SER A 50 -4.54 -5.84 -2.83
CA SER A 50 -4.10 -7.04 -2.12
C SER A 50 -4.70 -7.10 -0.72
N ASP A 51 -4.62 -8.27 -0.12
CA ASP A 51 -5.10 -8.54 1.22
C ASP A 51 -3.91 -8.91 2.12
N ILE A 52 -3.74 -8.20 3.23
CA ILE A 52 -2.70 -8.45 4.22
C ILE A 52 -3.37 -8.90 5.52
N PRO A 53 -2.93 -10.03 6.12
CA PRO A 53 -3.48 -10.48 7.39
C PRO A 53 -3.08 -9.51 8.51
N ASP A 54 -4.03 -9.18 9.37
CA ASP A 54 -3.76 -8.42 10.58
C ASP A 54 -3.24 -9.31 11.72
N SER A 55 -2.92 -8.69 12.86
CA SER A 55 -2.45 -9.38 14.06
C SER A 55 -3.44 -10.42 14.61
N TYR A 56 -4.72 -10.35 14.22
CA TYR A 56 -5.78 -11.29 14.58
C TYR A 56 -6.13 -12.25 13.43
N GLY A 57 -5.34 -12.25 12.34
CA GLY A 57 -5.55 -13.09 11.16
C GLY A 57 -6.70 -12.64 10.24
N ARG A 58 -7.26 -11.45 10.46
CA ARG A 58 -8.33 -10.91 9.60
C ARG A 58 -7.71 -10.27 8.37
N SER A 59 -8.34 -10.49 7.22
CA SER A 59 -7.93 -9.85 5.98
C SER A 59 -8.13 -8.34 6.05
N ARG A 60 -7.10 -7.57 5.74
CA ARG A 60 -7.19 -6.12 5.56
C ARG A 60 -6.75 -5.76 4.15
N ARG A 61 -7.59 -4.96 3.50
CA ARG A 61 -7.31 -4.38 2.18
C ARG A 61 -6.01 -3.57 2.23
N ALA A 62 -5.17 -3.77 1.23
CA ALA A 62 -3.93 -3.06 1.01
C ALA A 62 -3.69 -2.87 -0.49
N TYR A 63 -2.64 -2.12 -0.78
CA TYR A 63 -2.07 -1.92 -2.11
C TYR A 63 -0.60 -2.24 -2.04
#